data_AF-A0AAJ0XJ32-F1
#
_entry.id   AF-A0AAJ0XJ32-F1
#
_cell.length_a   1.000
_cell.length_b   1.000
_cell.length_c   1.000
_cell.angle_alpha   90.00
_cell.angle_beta   90.00
_cell.angle_gamma   90.00
#
_symmetry.space_group_name_H-M   'P 1'
#
loop_
_entity.id
_entity.type
_entity.pdbx_description
1 polymer ?
#
loop_
_entity_poly.entity_id
_entity_poly.type
_entity_poly.pdbx_seq_one_letter_code
_entity_poly.pdbx_strand_id
1 'polypeptide(L)'
;MFGINLFSWSRKVRKLRKRYDRIREHALKKKGPLRGRLLTRLDQINSSITTMEETQLSRVDRARISKDVEISLAEVKELLKLKGGEETAEQQGAR
;
A
#
# COMPACT_ATOMS: atom_id res chain seq x y z
N MET A 1 -25.97 -23.37 6.39
CA MET A 1 -24.70 -23.54 5.66
C MET A 1 -23.97 -22.19 5.58
N PHE A 2 -22.92 -21.96 6.38
CA PHE A 2 -22.14 -20.72 6.35
C PHE A 2 -20.63 -21.02 6.37
N GLY A 3 -20.09 -21.53 5.25
CA GLY A 3 -18.68 -21.96 5.16
C GLY A 3 -17.82 -21.19 4.15
N ILE A 4 -18.35 -20.20 3.42
CA ILE A 4 -17.70 -19.73 2.18
C ILE A 4 -16.84 -18.45 2.36
N ASN A 5 -16.98 -17.71 3.46
CA ASN A 5 -16.41 -16.34 3.56
C ASN A 5 -14.97 -16.21 4.10
N LEU A 6 -14.41 -17.23 4.75
CA LEU A 6 -13.01 -17.16 5.23
C LEU A 6 -12.00 -17.29 4.08
N PHE A 7 -12.35 -18.08 3.07
CA PHE A 7 -11.46 -18.31 1.94
C PHE A 7 -11.43 -17.14 0.96
N SER A 8 -12.54 -16.41 0.79
CA SER A 8 -12.58 -15.21 -0.05
C SER A 8 -11.77 -14.06 0.57
N TRP A 9 -11.84 -13.87 1.89
CA TRP A 9 -11.07 -12.85 2.61
C TRP A 9 -9.56 -13.11 2.56
N SER A 10 -9.12 -14.32 2.93
CA SER A 10 -7.70 -14.70 2.89
C SER A 10 -7.12 -14.58 1.48
N ARG A 11 -7.88 -14.96 0.44
CA ARG A 11 -7.52 -14.73 -0.96
C ARG A 11 -7.36 -13.24 -1.28
N LYS A 12 -8.26 -12.38 -0.79
CA LYS A 12 -8.18 -10.93 -1.00
C LYS A 12 -6.91 -10.36 -0.37
N VAL A 13 -6.65 -10.66 0.89
CA VAL A 13 -5.44 -10.21 1.61
C VAL A 13 -4.17 -10.70 0.89
N ARG A 14 -4.14 -11.97 0.45
CA ARG A 14 -3.01 -12.51 -0.33
C ARG A 14 -2.79 -11.77 -1.66
N LYS A 15 -3.85 -11.31 -2.33
CA LYS A 15 -3.73 -10.48 -3.54
C LYS A 15 -3.14 -9.11 -3.22
N LEU A 16 -3.56 -8.48 -2.12
CA LEU A 16 -3.02 -7.20 -1.67
C LEU A 16 -1.54 -7.32 -1.30
N ARG A 17 -1.16 -8.36 -0.55
CA ARG A 17 0.24 -8.66 -0.21
C ARG A 17 1.12 -8.81 -1.45
N LYS A 18 0.70 -9.65 -2.41
CA LYS A 18 1.43 -9.79 -3.70
C LYS A 18 1.56 -8.48 -4.47
N ARG A 19 0.52 -7.63 -4.45
CA ARG A 19 0.57 -6.33 -5.13
C ARG A 19 1.53 -5.38 -4.42
N TYR A 20 1.50 -5.35 -3.09
CA TYR A 20 2.44 -4.62 -2.26
C TYR A 20 3.89 -5.04 -2.56
N ASP A 21 4.19 -6.34 -2.56
CA ASP A 21 5.54 -6.87 -2.77
C ASP A 21 6.12 -6.41 -4.12
N ARG A 22 5.31 -6.51 -5.20
CA ARG A 22 5.70 -6.03 -6.53
C ARG A 22 5.98 -4.52 -6.54
N ILE A 23 5.11 -3.72 -5.94
CA ILE A 23 5.27 -2.26 -5.87
C ILE A 23 6.52 -1.90 -5.06
N ARG A 24 6.77 -2.60 -3.95
CA ARG A 24 7.97 -2.42 -3.13
C ARG A 24 9.24 -2.75 -3.89
N GLU A 25 9.26 -3.86 -4.64
CA GLU A 25 10.38 -4.20 -5.49
C GLU A 25 10.69 -3.10 -6.52
N HIS A 26 9.65 -2.54 -7.15
CA HIS A 26 9.82 -1.41 -8.07
C HIS A 26 10.28 -0.13 -7.36
N ALA A 27 9.80 0.15 -6.16
CA ALA A 27 10.23 1.30 -5.35
C ALA A 27 11.70 1.18 -4.92
N LEU A 28 12.16 -0.02 -4.56
CA LEU A 28 13.56 -0.29 -4.21
C LEU A 28 14.53 -0.03 -5.38
N LYS A 29 14.07 -0.20 -6.62
CA LYS A 29 14.85 0.10 -7.83
C LYS A 29 14.97 1.61 -8.12
N LYS A 30 14.17 2.47 -7.48
CA LYS A 30 14.27 3.93 -7.63
C LYS A 30 15.46 4.47 -6.82
N LYS A 31 15.98 5.62 -7.23
CA LYS A 31 17.08 6.33 -6.54
C LYS A 31 16.59 7.69 -6.03
N GLY A 32 17.34 8.29 -5.12
CA GLY A 32 17.08 9.64 -4.61
C GLY A 32 15.92 9.73 -3.59
N PRO A 33 15.46 10.96 -3.29
CA PRO A 33 14.48 11.21 -2.22
C PRO A 33 13.11 10.57 -2.47
N LEU A 34 12.76 10.36 -3.75
CA LEU A 34 11.53 9.66 -4.13
C LEU A 34 11.47 8.23 -3.58
N ARG A 35 12.61 7.52 -3.53
CA ARG A 35 12.68 6.17 -2.93
C ARG A 35 12.23 6.20 -1.47
N GLY A 36 12.76 7.15 -0.69
CA GLY A 36 12.40 7.31 0.72
C GLY A 36 10.91 7.52 0.91
N ARG A 37 10.34 8.50 0.21
CA ARG A 37 8.89 8.81 0.27
C ARG A 37 8.01 7.61 -0.10
N LEU A 38 8.39 6.87 -1.16
CA LEU A 38 7.66 5.67 -1.59
C LEU A 38 7.72 4.56 -0.54
N LEU A 39 8.90 4.30 0.02
CA LEU A 39 9.08 3.26 1.04
C LEU A 39 8.34 3.60 2.34
N THR A 40 8.36 4.85 2.79
CA THR A 40 7.60 5.27 3.98
C THR A 40 6.10 5.03 3.81
N ARG A 41 5.53 5.39 2.65
CA ARG A 41 4.11 5.09 2.36
C ARG A 41 3.85 3.59 2.29
N LEU A 42 4.77 2.82 1.71
CA LEU A 42 4.67 1.37 1.68
C LEU A 42 4.72 0.74 3.08
N ASP A 43 5.51 1.27 4.01
CA ASP A 43 5.57 0.76 5.38
C ASP A 43 4.24 0.96 6.12
N GLN A 44 3.56 2.10 5.89
CA GLN A 44 2.20 2.33 6.39
C GLN A 44 1.21 1.31 5.82
N ILE A 45 1.27 1.05 4.52
CA ILE A 45 0.42 0.03 3.86
C ILE A 45 0.72 -1.37 4.42
N ASN A 46 1.98 -1.68 4.69
CA ASN A 46 2.41 -2.96 5.26
C ASN A 46 1.79 -3.19 6.65
N SER A 47 1.73 -2.16 7.49
CA SER A 47 1.06 -2.22 8.80
C SER A 47 -0.43 -2.58 8.65
N SER A 48 -1.13 -1.93 7.71
CA SER A 48 -2.54 -2.22 7.44
C SER A 48 -2.77 -3.64 6.90
N ILE A 49 -1.89 -4.13 6.02
CA ILE A 49 -1.95 -5.52 5.52
C ILE A 49 -1.70 -6.51 6.65
N THR A 50 -0.69 -6.27 7.48
CA THR A 50 -0.34 -7.13 8.63
C THR A 50 -1.50 -7.20 9.61
N THR A 51 -2.15 -6.06 9.89
CA THR A 51 -3.37 -6.01 10.71
C THR A 51 -4.49 -6.88 10.13
N MET A 52 -4.66 -6.91 8.81
CA MET A 52 -5.66 -7.77 8.16
C MET A 52 -5.30 -9.27 8.16
N GLU A 53 -4.02 -9.61 8.28
CA GLU A 53 -3.50 -10.98 8.33
C GLU A 53 -3.57 -11.57 9.74
N GLU A 54 -3.20 -10.77 10.75
CA GLU A 54 -3.00 -11.24 12.13
C GLU A 54 -4.22 -10.99 13.02
N THR A 55 -4.99 -9.93 12.75
CA THR A 55 -6.09 -9.52 13.63
C THR A 55 -7.45 -10.03 13.15
N GLN A 56 -8.27 -10.50 14.08
CA GLN A 56 -9.67 -10.80 13.79
C GLN A 56 -10.50 -9.50 13.68
N LEU A 57 -10.62 -9.01 12.46
CA LEU A 57 -11.41 -7.83 12.15
C LEU A 57 -12.89 -8.16 11.90
N SER A 58 -13.78 -7.21 12.20
CA SER A 58 -15.19 -7.26 11.81
C SER A 58 -15.34 -7.21 10.27
N ARG A 59 -16.50 -7.63 9.74
CA ARG A 59 -16.73 -7.59 8.28
C ARG A 59 -16.64 -6.16 7.71
N VAL A 60 -17.10 -5.17 8.47
CA VAL A 60 -17.10 -3.76 8.06
C VAL A 60 -15.67 -3.21 8.06
N ASP A 61 -14.90 -3.48 9.12
CA ASP A 61 -13.51 -3.05 9.20
C ASP A 61 -12.64 -3.68 8.13
N ARG A 62 -12.86 -4.97 7.85
CA ARG A 62 -12.23 -5.68 6.74
C ARG A 62 -12.49 -4.97 5.40
N ALA A 63 -13.75 -4.62 5.13
CA ALA A 63 -14.10 -3.95 3.88
C ALA A 63 -13.41 -2.58 3.79
N ARG A 64 -13.49 -1.77 4.85
CA ARG A 64 -12.88 -0.44 4.94
C ARG A 64 -11.36 -0.49 4.75
N ILE A 65 -10.65 -1.23 5.61
CA ILE A 65 -9.19 -1.32 5.56
C ILE A 65 -8.72 -1.89 4.22
N SER A 66 -9.42 -2.89 3.66
CA SER A 66 -9.05 -3.42 2.36
C SER A 66 -9.17 -2.39 1.24
N LYS A 67 -10.19 -1.51 1.32
CA LYS A 67 -10.41 -0.47 0.32
C LYS A 67 -9.35 0.62 0.45
N ASP A 68 -9.03 1.02 1.66
CA ASP A 68 -7.99 2.01 1.94
C ASP A 68 -6.64 1.51 1.42
N VAL A 69 -6.28 0.25 1.70
CA VAL A 69 -5.05 -0.38 1.17
C VAL A 69 -5.06 -0.42 -0.36
N GLU A 70 -6.18 -0.73 -1.00
CA GLU A 70 -6.29 -0.72 -2.47
C GLU A 70 -6.03 0.67 -3.06
N ILE A 71 -6.60 1.71 -2.45
CA ILE A 71 -6.44 3.10 -2.86
C ILE A 71 -4.98 3.53 -2.67
N SER A 72 -4.40 3.33 -1.49
CA SER A 72 -3.01 3.71 -1.22
C SER A 72 -2.01 2.97 -2.12
N LEU A 73 -2.24 1.68 -2.41
CA LEU A 73 -1.42 0.94 -3.38
C LEU A 73 -1.59 1.46 -4.81
N ALA A 74 -2.75 2.01 -5.17
CA ALA A 74 -2.94 2.66 -6.46
C ALA A 74 -2.17 3.98 -6.54
N GLU A 75 -2.29 4.83 -5.52
CA GLU A 75 -1.56 6.10 -5.42
C GLU A 75 -0.04 5.90 -5.53
N VAL A 76 0.53 4.98 -4.72
CA VAL A 76 1.97 4.68 -4.76
C VAL A 76 2.38 4.15 -6.13
N LYS A 77 1.53 3.36 -6.78
CA LYS A 77 1.79 2.85 -8.13
C LYS A 77 1.79 3.99 -9.16
N GLU A 78 0.89 4.96 -9.05
CA GLU A 78 0.90 6.13 -9.94
C GLU A 78 2.13 7.02 -9.69
N LEU A 79 2.49 7.25 -8.43
CA LEU A 79 3.75 7.93 -8.07
C LEU A 79 4.99 7.24 -8.65
N LEU A 80 5.00 5.91 -8.74
CA LEU A 80 6.09 5.14 -9.37
C LEU A 80 6.16 5.29 -10.89
N LYS A 81 5.01 5.52 -11.54
CA LYS A 81 4.90 5.69 -13.00
C LYS A 81 5.23 7.11 -13.42
N LEU A 82 4.98 8.11 -12.58
CA LEU A 82 5.42 9.47 -12.82
C LEU A 82 6.94 9.45 -12.99
N LYS A 83 7.36 9.68 -14.24
CA LYS A 83 8.70 9.42 -14.73
C LYS A 83 9.58 10.62 -14.37
N GLY A 84 10.19 10.63 -13.17
CA GLY A 84 11.30 11.52 -12.83
C GLY A 84 11.13 12.99 -13.22
N GLY A 85 9.90 13.51 -13.14
CA GLY A 85 9.58 14.89 -13.45
C GLY A 85 9.29 15.60 -12.14
N GLU A 86 10.16 16.56 -11.83
CA GLU A 86 9.98 17.58 -10.81
C GLU A 86 9.98 17.05 -9.36
N GLU A 87 11.20 17.01 -8.82
CA GLU A 87 11.41 17.57 -7.49
C GLU A 87 10.79 18.97 -7.49
N THR A 88 9.52 19.08 -7.11
CA THR A 88 8.97 20.36 -6.69
C THR A 88 9.72 20.75 -5.44
N ALA A 89 10.66 21.66 -5.64
CA ALA A 89 11.45 22.39 -4.67
C ALA A 89 10.57 23.31 -3.80
N GLU A 90 9.44 22.82 -3.31
CA GLU A 90 8.52 23.54 -2.46
C GLU A 90 8.20 22.67 -1.26
N GLN A 91 9.04 22.77 -0.23
CA GLN A 91 8.63 22.69 1.18
C GLN A 91 9.82 22.77 2.16
N GLN A 92 10.89 23.51 1.85
CA GLN A 92 11.86 23.98 2.86
C GLN A 92 12.38 25.37 2.46
N GLY A 93 11.48 26.34 2.50
CA GLY A 93 11.76 27.73 2.14
C GLY A 93 10.67 28.67 2.60
N ALA A 94 10.04 28.40 3.75
CA ALA A 94 9.31 29.42 4.49
C ALA A 94 10.25 29.88 5.60
N ARG A 95 10.65 31.14 5.49
CA ARG A 95 11.49 31.90 6.42
C ARG A 95 10.95 31.86 7.85
#